data_AF-A0A947A662-F1
#
_entry.id   AF-A0A947A662-F1
#
_cell.length_a   1.000
_cell.length_b   1.000
_cell.length_c   1.000
_cell.angle_alpha   90.00
_cell.angle_beta   90.00
_cell.angle_gamma   90.00
#
_symmetry.space_group_name_H-M   'P 1'
#
loop_
_entity.id
_entity.type
_entity.pdbx_description
1 polymer ?
#
loop_
_entity_poly.entity_id
_entity_poly.type
_entity_poly.pdbx_seq_one_letter_code
_entity_poly.pdbx_strand_id
1 'polypeptide(L)'
;MESNTLTLEGLLQLDFNTIIWIAAPIMFALVALEYFLSVRQQKKLYQGKDFLASSAIGFGNLFVNAFTKVGIFYIVVICYNLTPWTIPHTWWSYLLCFVTLDFVRYWSHRISHMQRFWWATHVVHHSSKCYNFSTSFRLSWVQNLKLVFF
;
A
#
# COMPACT_ATOMS: atom_id res chain seq x y z
N MET A 1 -31.74 -4.66 15.67
CA MET A 1 -30.44 -4.08 15.27
C MET A 1 -30.71 -3.27 14.01
N GLU A 2 -30.56 -1.95 14.05
CA GLU A 2 -30.60 -1.15 12.83
C GLU A 2 -29.53 -1.69 11.88
N SER A 3 -29.92 -2.02 10.64
CA SER A 3 -28.94 -2.46 9.65
C SER A 3 -28.09 -1.25 9.28
N ASN A 4 -26.83 -1.23 9.72
CA ASN A 4 -25.83 -0.25 9.29
C ASN A 4 -25.43 -0.53 7.84
N THR A 5 -26.38 -0.48 6.91
CA THR A 5 -26.13 -0.70 5.49
C THR A 5 -25.52 0.58 4.93
N LEU A 6 -24.30 0.49 4.39
CA LEU A 6 -23.68 1.60 3.69
C LEU A 6 -24.36 1.80 2.34
N THR A 7 -25.08 2.91 2.21
CA THR A 7 -25.69 3.38 0.95
C THR A 7 -24.74 4.30 0.21
N LEU A 8 -24.98 4.53 -1.09
CA LEU A 8 -24.19 5.49 -1.88
C LEU A 8 -24.22 6.91 -1.27
N GLU A 9 -25.40 7.35 -0.82
CA GLU A 9 -25.55 8.65 -0.15
C GLU A 9 -24.73 8.71 1.14
N GLY A 10 -24.74 7.65 1.94
CA GLY A 10 -23.91 7.54 3.14
C GLY A 10 -22.42 7.58 2.83
N LEU A 11 -21.98 6.92 1.75
CA LEU A 11 -20.59 6.95 1.29
C LEU A 11 -20.12 8.35 0.87
N LEU A 12 -20.99 9.12 0.21
CA LEU A 12 -20.69 10.49 -0.22
C LEU A 12 -20.60 11.47 0.96
N GLN A 13 -21.17 11.11 2.11
CA GLN A 13 -21.12 11.90 3.34
C GLN A 13 -19.92 11.55 4.25
N LEU A 14 -19.17 10.49 3.93
CA LEU A 14 -17.99 10.10 4.71
C LEU A 14 -16.86 11.14 4.55
N ASP A 15 -16.26 11.50 5.67
CA ASP A 15 -15.04 12.30 5.68
C ASP A 15 -13.84 11.41 5.31
N PHE A 16 -13.41 11.49 4.06
CA PHE A 16 -12.20 10.83 3.58
C PHE A 16 -10.95 11.62 3.93
N ASN A 17 -10.81 12.10 5.18
CA ASN A 17 -9.60 12.77 5.66
C ASN A 17 -8.39 11.83 5.48
N THR A 18 -7.71 11.99 4.34
CA THR A 18 -6.84 10.94 3.84
C THR A 18 -5.46 11.17 4.43
N ILE A 19 -5.05 10.30 5.36
CA ILE A 19 -3.71 10.26 5.98
C ILE A 19 -2.58 10.45 4.94
N ILE A 20 -2.83 10.08 3.67
CA ILE A 20 -1.92 10.27 2.55
C ILE A 20 -1.46 11.73 2.35
N TRP A 21 -2.32 12.72 2.63
CA TRP A 21 -1.97 14.14 2.48
C TRP A 21 -0.88 14.58 3.46
N ILE A 22 -0.79 13.90 4.60
CA ILE A 22 0.26 14.09 5.60
C ILE A 22 1.46 13.18 5.30
N ALA A 23 1.19 11.90 5.00
CA ALA A 23 2.24 10.90 4.82
C ALA A 23 3.07 11.12 3.55
N ALA A 24 2.46 11.48 2.42
CA ALA A 24 3.17 11.64 1.15
C ALA A 24 4.26 12.74 1.19
N PRO A 25 3.98 13.98 1.68
CA PRO A 25 5.03 14.99 1.83
C PRO A 25 6.19 14.51 2.71
N ILE A 26 5.90 13.82 3.82
CA ILE A 26 6.93 13.27 4.72
C ILE A 26 7.79 12.24 3.98
N MET A 27 7.18 11.31 3.24
CA MET A 27 7.92 10.30 2.46
C MET A 27 8.85 10.96 1.43
N PHE A 28 8.38 11.95 0.67
CA PHE A 28 9.23 12.66 -0.30
C PHE A 28 10.33 13.48 0.37
N ALA A 29 10.04 14.11 1.51
CA ALA A 29 11.04 14.82 2.30
C ALA A 29 12.15 13.88 2.81
N LEU A 30 11.79 12.67 3.26
CA LEU A 30 12.76 11.66 3.70
C LEU A 30 13.65 11.17 2.54
N VAL A 31 13.08 10.95 1.35
CA VAL A 31 13.86 10.60 0.15
C VAL A 31 14.82 11.73 -0.23
N ALA A 32 14.35 12.98 -0.23
CA ALA A 32 15.18 14.15 -0.53
C ALA A 32 16.30 14.33 0.50
N LEU A 33 15.99 14.14 1.79
CA LEU A 33 16.95 14.19 2.88
C LEU A 33 18.00 13.08 2.75
N GLU A 34 17.60 11.84 2.50
CA GLU A 34 18.52 10.71 2.31
C GLU A 34 19.42 10.94 1.09
N TYR A 35 18.87 11.44 -0.02
CA TYR A 35 19.66 11.81 -1.20
C TYR A 35 20.71 12.88 -0.87
N PHE A 36 20.30 13.95 -0.17
CA PHE A 36 21.21 15.02 0.23
C PHE A 36 22.33 14.53 1.16
N LEU A 37 21.99 13.71 2.17
CA LEU A 37 22.95 13.09 3.07
C LEU A 37 23.88 12.14 2.33
N SER A 38 23.37 11.39 1.34
CA SER A 38 24.15 10.51 0.48
C SER A 38 25.24 11.28 -0.26
N VAL A 39 24.89 12.42 -0.86
CA VAL A 39 25.84 13.31 -1.55
C VAL A 39 26.87 13.89 -0.57
N ARG A 40 26.42 14.43 0.57
CA ARG A 40 27.32 15.01 1.59
C ARG A 40 28.31 14.00 2.16
N GLN A 41 27.86 12.77 2.40
CA GLN A 41 28.69 11.70 2.95
C GLN A 41 29.49 10.93 1.87
N GLN A 42 29.43 11.36 0.60
CA GLN A 42 30.05 10.67 -0.54
C GLN A 42 29.62 9.20 -0.67
N LYS A 43 28.45 8.85 -0.12
CA LYS A 43 27.84 7.53 -0.28
C LYS A 43 27.13 7.53 -1.63
N LYS A 44 27.46 6.58 -2.50
CA LYS A 44 26.83 6.46 -3.84
C LYS A 44 25.55 5.62 -3.76
N LEU A 45 24.62 5.98 -2.86
CA LEU A 45 23.38 5.21 -2.61
C LEU A 45 22.35 5.36 -3.73
N TYR A 46 22.41 6.46 -4.48
CA TYR A 46 21.49 6.76 -5.58
C TYR A 46 22.22 6.64 -6.91
N GLN A 47 21.74 5.72 -7.77
CA GLN A 47 22.12 5.66 -9.17
C GLN A 47 21.00 6.26 -10.02
N GLY A 48 21.30 7.25 -10.86
CA GLY A 48 20.28 8.02 -11.58
C GLY A 48 19.30 7.16 -12.40
N LYS A 49 19.80 6.10 -13.07
CA LYS A 49 18.96 5.17 -13.83
C LYS A 49 18.01 4.35 -12.94
N ASP A 50 18.51 3.88 -11.79
CA ASP A 50 17.72 3.07 -10.87
C ASP A 50 16.68 3.91 -10.10
N PHE A 51 17.05 5.12 -9.72
CA PHE A 51 16.16 6.11 -9.13
C PHE A 51 15.02 6.51 -10.11
N LEU A 52 15.37 6.80 -11.36
CA LEU A 52 14.39 7.12 -12.40
C LEU A 52 13.44 5.94 -12.66
N ALA A 53 13.98 4.71 -12.73
CA ALA A 53 13.17 3.51 -12.89
C ALA A 53 12.20 3.32 -11.71
N SER A 54 12.67 3.46 -10.47
CA SER A 54 11.83 3.33 -9.27
C SER A 54 10.71 4.38 -9.25
N SER A 55 11.05 5.63 -9.58
CA SER A 55 10.09 6.73 -9.66
C SER A 55 9.04 6.50 -10.75
N ALA A 56 9.46 6.11 -11.96
CA ALA A 56 8.56 5.86 -13.08
C ALA A 56 7.61 4.67 -12.81
N ILE A 57 8.12 3.58 -12.22
CA ILE A 57 7.30 2.45 -11.79
C ILE A 57 6.28 2.90 -10.73
N GLY A 58 6.70 3.71 -9.77
CA GLY A 58 5.83 4.26 -8.72
C GLY A 58 4.72 5.15 -9.27
N PHE A 59 5.03 6.02 -10.24
CA PHE A 59 4.00 6.80 -10.93
C PHE A 59 3.00 5.91 -11.66
N GLY A 60 3.47 4.92 -12.42
CA GLY A 60 2.58 3.95 -13.07
C GLY A 60 1.71 3.19 -12.05
N ASN A 61 2.29 2.81 -10.91
CA ASN A 61 1.59 2.13 -9.83
C ASN A 61 0.48 3.02 -9.25
N LEU A 62 0.71 4.33 -9.09
CA LEU A 62 -0.28 5.28 -8.61
C LEU A 62 -1.50 5.33 -9.55
N PHE A 63 -1.27 5.44 -10.86
CA PHE A 63 -2.35 5.45 -11.86
C PHE A 63 -3.15 4.15 -11.84
N VAL A 64 -2.48 3.01 -11.93
CA VAL A 64 -3.16 1.69 -11.91
C VAL A 64 -3.94 1.51 -10.62
N ASN A 65 -3.34 1.85 -9.48
CA ASN A 65 -3.99 1.73 -8.18
C ASN A 65 -5.22 2.62 -8.04
N ALA A 66 -5.23 3.82 -8.63
CA ALA A 66 -6.39 4.71 -8.55
C ALA A 66 -7.64 4.03 -9.13
N PHE A 67 -7.51 3.37 -10.29
CA PHE A 67 -8.61 2.64 -10.91
C PHE A 67 -8.95 1.35 -10.16
N THR A 68 -7.96 0.54 -9.79
CA THR A 68 -8.23 -0.73 -9.10
C THR A 68 -8.84 -0.52 -7.72
N LYS A 69 -8.48 0.55 -7.00
CA LYS A 69 -9.03 0.85 -5.67
C LYS A 69 -10.53 1.14 -5.69
N VAL A 70 -11.06 1.74 -6.77
CA VAL A 70 -12.52 1.93 -6.90
C VAL A 70 -13.24 0.58 -6.91
N GLY A 71 -12.75 -0.37 -7.71
CA GLY A 71 -13.32 -1.73 -7.77
C GLY A 71 -13.17 -2.49 -6.44
N ILE A 72 -11.99 -2.41 -5.82
CA ILE A 72 -11.76 -3.04 -4.50
C ILE A 72 -12.68 -2.43 -3.44
N PHE A 73 -12.81 -1.11 -3.40
CA PHE A 73 -13.68 -0.42 -2.45
C PHE A 73 -15.15 -0.84 -2.64
N TYR A 74 -15.62 -0.96 -3.88
CA TYR A 74 -16.95 -1.46 -4.17
C TYR A 74 -17.18 -2.89 -3.65
N ILE A 75 -16.23 -3.81 -3.88
CA ILE A 75 -16.28 -5.18 -3.35
C ILE A 75 -16.32 -5.16 -1.82
N VAL A 76 -15.49 -4.34 -1.17
CA VAL A 76 -15.45 -4.22 0.29
C VAL A 76 -16.78 -3.71 0.86
N VAL A 77 -17.45 -2.75 0.20
CA VAL A 77 -18.77 -2.28 0.62
C VAL A 77 -19.83 -3.38 0.51
N ILE A 78 -19.80 -4.19 -0.56
CA ILE A 78 -20.68 -5.35 -0.68
C ILE A 78 -20.43 -6.33 0.47
N CYS A 79 -19.17 -6.70 0.71
CA CYS A 79 -18.79 -7.59 1.81
C CYS A 79 -19.23 -7.04 3.16
N TYR A 80 -19.05 -5.73 3.41
CA TYR A 80 -19.48 -5.06 4.62
C TYR A 80 -20.99 -5.19 4.83
N ASN A 81 -21.79 -4.86 3.80
CA ASN A 81 -23.25 -4.94 3.87
C ASN A 81 -23.79 -6.37 4.03
N LEU A 82 -23.05 -7.38 3.57
CA LEU A 82 -23.39 -8.80 3.75
C LEU A 82 -22.94 -9.37 5.10
N THR A 83 -22.04 -8.69 5.82
CA THR A 83 -21.50 -9.19 7.09
C THR A 83 -22.52 -8.92 8.21
N PRO A 84 -23.03 -9.97 8.90
CA PRO A 84 -24.12 -9.79 9.88
C PRO A 84 -23.65 -9.28 11.25
N TRP A 85 -22.34 -9.08 11.43
CA TRP A 85 -21.72 -8.64 12.68
C TRP A 85 -20.71 -7.53 12.40
N THR A 86 -20.44 -6.72 13.41
CA THR A 86 -19.46 -5.62 13.33
C THR A 86 -18.51 -5.67 14.52
N ILE A 87 -17.30 -5.18 14.30
CA ILE A 87 -16.34 -4.95 15.37
C ILE A 87 -16.53 -3.51 15.86
N PRO A 88 -16.76 -3.27 17.17
CA PRO A 88 -16.98 -1.92 17.68
C PRO A 88 -15.72 -1.06 17.54
N HIS A 89 -15.88 0.26 17.45
CA HIS A 89 -14.75 1.21 17.40
C HIS A 89 -14.17 1.46 18.80
N THR A 90 -13.44 0.49 19.34
CA THR A 90 -12.79 0.53 20.67
C THR A 90 -11.28 0.31 20.55
N TRP A 91 -10.52 0.69 21.57
CA TRP A 91 -9.04 0.61 21.55
C TRP A 91 -8.52 -0.80 21.17
N TRP A 92 -9.17 -1.86 21.65
CA TRP A 92 -8.77 -3.24 21.36
C TRP A 92 -9.03 -3.64 19.90
N SER A 93 -10.00 -3.02 19.23
CA SER A 93 -10.30 -3.29 17.82
C SER A 93 -9.18 -2.82 16.91
N TYR A 94 -8.51 -1.72 17.26
CA TYR A 94 -7.32 -1.25 16.54
C TYR A 94 -6.14 -2.22 16.74
N LEU A 95 -5.96 -2.75 17.96
CA LEU A 95 -4.92 -3.75 18.24
C LEU A 95 -5.19 -5.05 17.48
N LEU A 96 -6.43 -5.54 17.51
CA LEU A 96 -6.84 -6.72 16.75
C LEU A 96 -6.63 -6.52 15.24
N CYS A 97 -7.03 -5.37 14.70
CA CYS A 97 -6.83 -5.00 13.30
C CYS A 97 -5.33 -4.97 12.95
N PHE A 98 -4.51 -4.33 13.77
CA PHE A 98 -3.06 -4.25 13.57
C PHE A 98 -2.42 -5.65 13.51
N VAL A 99 -2.69 -6.51 14.50
CA VAL A 99 -2.13 -7.87 14.57
C VAL A 99 -2.60 -8.72 13.39
N THR A 100 -3.88 -8.63 13.04
CA THR A 100 -4.45 -9.39 11.91
C THR A 100 -3.84 -8.95 10.59
N LEU A 101 -3.74 -7.64 10.36
CA LEU A 101 -3.13 -7.09 9.16
C LEU A 101 -1.65 -7.46 9.07
N ASP A 102 -0.89 -7.37 10.16
CA ASP A 102 0.52 -7.75 10.18
C ASP A 102 0.71 -9.23 9.86
N PHE A 103 -0.07 -10.10 10.50
CA PHE A 103 -0.05 -11.55 10.25
C PHE A 103 -0.34 -11.89 8.79
N VAL A 104 -1.45 -11.36 8.24
CA VAL A 104 -1.84 -11.61 6.84
C VAL A 104 -0.80 -11.06 5.87
N ARG A 105 -0.27 -9.85 6.13
CA ARG A 105 0.79 -9.25 5.31
C ARG A 105 2.07 -10.07 5.34
N TYR A 106 2.47 -10.57 6.51
CA TYR A 106 3.62 -11.44 6.65
C TYR A 106 3.48 -12.68 5.78
N TRP A 107 2.35 -13.39 5.86
CA TRP A 107 2.14 -14.60 5.06
C TRP A 107 2.03 -14.31 3.57
N SER A 108 1.31 -13.25 3.18
CA SER A 108 1.24 -12.80 1.79
C SER A 108 2.63 -12.49 1.22
N HIS A 109 3.47 -11.82 2.00
CA HIS A 109 4.85 -11.52 1.64
C HIS A 109 5.70 -12.80 1.54
N ARG A 110 5.63 -13.68 2.55
CA ARG A 110 6.36 -14.96 2.56
C ARG A 110 5.98 -15.85 1.38
N ILE A 111 4.68 -16.00 1.09
CA ILE A 111 4.18 -16.76 -0.06
C ILE A 111 4.70 -16.15 -1.37
N SER A 112 4.77 -14.81 -1.44
CA SER A 112 5.36 -14.11 -2.60
C SER A 112 6.83 -14.45 -2.83
N HIS A 113 7.58 -14.82 -1.79
CA HIS A 113 8.95 -15.29 -1.92
C HIS A 113 9.07 -16.79 -2.17
N MET A 114 8.02 -17.58 -1.91
CA MET A 114 8.05 -19.03 -2.02
C MET A 114 7.44 -19.57 -3.33
N GLN A 115 6.55 -18.81 -3.98
CA GLN A 115 5.76 -19.27 -5.12
C GLN A 115 5.97 -18.38 -6.35
N ARG A 116 6.21 -18.98 -7.52
CA ARG A 116 6.56 -18.23 -8.76
C ARG A 116 5.49 -17.23 -9.20
N PHE A 117 4.22 -17.61 -9.10
CA PHE A 117 3.11 -16.73 -9.46
C PHE A 117 3.09 -15.48 -8.58
N TRP A 118 3.15 -15.66 -7.26
CA TRP A 118 3.15 -14.54 -6.31
C TRP A 118 4.47 -13.76 -6.34
N TRP A 119 5.59 -14.41 -6.67
CA TRP A 119 6.86 -13.75 -6.92
C TRP A 119 6.79 -12.78 -8.09
N ALA A 120 6.08 -13.10 -9.18
CA ALA A 120 5.90 -12.18 -10.31
C ALA A 120 5.24 -10.85 -9.89
N THR A 121 4.36 -10.89 -8.90
CA THR A 121 3.75 -9.68 -8.33
C THR A 121 4.66 -8.91 -7.36
N HIS A 122 5.81 -9.48 -6.97
CA HIS A 122 6.69 -8.93 -5.93
C HIS A 122 8.11 -8.60 -6.41
N VAL A 123 8.62 -9.31 -7.42
CA VAL A 123 9.99 -9.19 -7.93
C VAL A 123 10.35 -7.77 -8.35
N VAL A 124 9.37 -7.00 -8.85
CA VAL A 124 9.57 -5.59 -9.22
C VAL A 124 10.14 -4.78 -8.05
N HIS A 125 9.70 -5.04 -6.82
CA HIS A 125 10.25 -4.36 -5.63
C HIS A 125 11.71 -4.77 -5.37
N HIS A 126 12.02 -6.04 -5.54
CA HIS A 126 13.37 -6.60 -5.35
C HIS A 126 14.32 -6.37 -6.54
N SER A 127 13.84 -5.77 -7.63
CA SER A 127 14.67 -5.54 -8.82
C SER A 127 15.61 -4.33 -8.68
N SER A 128 15.53 -3.61 -7.55
CA SER A 128 16.42 -2.48 -7.28
C SER A 128 17.84 -2.93 -7.05
N LYS A 129 18.79 -2.25 -7.68
CA LYS A 129 20.22 -2.45 -7.43
C LYS A 129 20.74 -1.59 -6.28
N CYS A 130 19.91 -0.69 -5.77
CA CYS A 130 20.28 0.28 -4.76
C CYS A 130 19.34 0.14 -3.55
N TYR A 131 19.92 0.04 -2.35
CA TYR A 131 19.16 0.06 -1.11
C TYR A 131 19.06 1.50 -0.60
N ASN A 132 17.94 2.16 -0.88
CA ASN A 132 17.63 3.54 -0.49
C ASN A 132 16.10 3.72 -0.43
N PHE A 133 15.63 4.83 0.12
CA PHE A 133 14.21 5.10 0.32
C PHE A 133 13.39 5.21 -0.97
N SER A 134 13.99 5.57 -2.11
CA SER A 134 13.25 5.59 -3.39
C SER A 134 12.80 4.20 -3.86
N THR A 135 13.41 3.13 -3.35
CA THR A 135 12.99 1.75 -3.63
C THR A 135 11.57 1.46 -3.13
N SER A 136 11.09 2.22 -2.13
CA SER A 136 9.69 2.13 -1.65
C SER A 136 8.66 2.47 -2.73
N PHE A 137 9.04 3.27 -3.73
CA PHE A 137 8.16 3.63 -4.86
C PHE A 137 8.06 2.50 -5.89
N ARG A 138 8.95 1.51 -5.85
CA ARG A 138 9.06 0.44 -6.85
C ARG A 138 8.06 -0.69 -6.58
N LEU A 139 6.78 -0.35 -6.58
CA LEU A 139 5.69 -1.29 -6.35
C LEU A 139 5.15 -1.86 -7.67
N SER A 140 4.89 -3.16 -7.70
CA SER A 140 4.33 -3.83 -8.87
C SER A 140 2.91 -3.33 -9.16
N TRP A 141 2.60 -3.09 -10.43
CA TRP A 141 1.27 -2.63 -10.86
C TRP A 141 0.17 -3.68 -10.65
N VAL A 142 0.55 -4.95 -10.52
CA VAL A 142 -0.36 -6.07 -10.26
C VAL A 142 -0.34 -6.53 -8.81
N GLN A 143 0.25 -5.75 -7.88
CA GLN A 143 0.34 -6.15 -6.47
C GLN A 143 -1.04 -6.39 -5.82
N ASN A 144 -2.09 -5.73 -6.32
CA ASN A 144 -3.44 -5.81 -5.76
C ASN A 144 -4.08 -7.20 -5.95
N LEU A 145 -3.52 -8.07 -6.79
CA LEU A 145 -3.94 -9.47 -6.87
C LEU A 145 -3.77 -10.20 -5.53
N LYS A 146 -2.90 -9.71 -4.65
CA LYS A 146 -2.73 -10.21 -3.29
C LYS A 146 -3.90 -9.89 -2.36
N LEU A 147 -4.92 -9.17 -2.82
CA LEU A 147 -6.15 -8.96 -2.04
C LEU A 147 -6.77 -10.28 -1.59
N VAL A 148 -6.63 -11.37 -2.33
CA VAL A 148 -7.15 -12.69 -1.96
C VAL A 148 -6.65 -13.21 -0.59
N PHE A 149 -5.57 -12.65 -0.06
CA PHE A 149 -5.07 -12.99 1.27
C PHE A 149 -5.77 -12.22 2.40
N PHE A 150 -6.53 -11.18 2.08
CA PHE A 150 -7.27 -10.30 2.99
C PHE A 150 -8.77 -10.56 2.87
#